data_AF-A0A0A2BJJ0-F1
#
_entry.id   AF-A0A0A2BJJ0-F1
#
_cell.length_a   1.000
_cell.length_b   1.000
_cell.length_c   1.000
_cell.angle_alpha   90.00
_cell.angle_beta   90.00
_cell.angle_gamma   90.00
#
_symmetry.space_group_name_H-M   'P 1'
#
loop_
_entity.id
_entity.type
_entity.pdbx_description
1 polymer ?
#
loop_
_entity_poly.entity_id
_entity_poly.type
_entity_poly.pdbx_seq_one_letter_code
_entity_poly.pdbx_strand_id
1 'polypeptide(L)'
;MEYTISEEYATSSRKNAQKQYERDLDKFELQFLSIGLTKIKSNLTKAGLEKVVEIEAQMASKSFEKDFCQKLEEILEDSFSDALNIFVIKISRLYGLKRNKDLIDSFINPFADDPKLDFFV
;
A
#
# COMPACT_ATOMS: atom_id res chain seq x y z
N MET A 1 13.21 28.33 -19.58
CA MET A 1 14.16 28.41 -18.45
C MET A 1 14.61 26.99 -18.15
N GLU A 2 15.91 26.71 -18.24
CA GLU A 2 16.46 25.45 -17.73
C GLU A 2 16.62 25.57 -16.22
N TYR A 3 16.04 24.63 -15.49
CA TYR A 3 16.19 24.53 -14.04
C TYR A 3 17.26 23.50 -13.73
N THR A 4 18.38 23.96 -13.17
CA THR A 4 19.48 23.10 -12.72
C THR A 4 19.43 22.99 -11.21
N ILE A 5 19.30 21.76 -10.69
CA ILE A 5 19.40 21.48 -9.26
C ILE A 5 20.83 21.08 -8.89
N SER A 6 21.25 21.37 -7.66
CA SER A 6 22.52 20.87 -7.13
C SER A 6 22.40 19.41 -6.67
N GLU A 7 23.53 18.69 -6.67
CA GLU A 7 23.56 17.31 -6.14
C GLU A 7 23.22 17.25 -4.65
N GLU A 8 23.60 18.29 -3.90
CA GLU A 8 23.25 18.45 -2.48
C GLU A 8 21.73 18.58 -2.29
N TYR A 9 21.07 19.36 -3.15
CA TYR A 9 19.61 19.47 -3.14
C TYR A 9 18.96 18.13 -3.51
N ALA A 10 19.43 17.47 -4.56
CA ALA A 10 18.90 16.16 -4.97
C ALA A 10 19.00 15.13 -3.84
N THR A 11 20.16 15.04 -3.19
CA THR A 11 20.42 14.12 -2.08
C THR A 11 19.54 14.42 -0.86
N SER A 12 19.48 15.69 -0.45
CA SER A 12 18.67 16.10 0.70
C SER A 12 17.17 15.92 0.44
N SER A 13 16.69 16.23 -0.77
CA SER A 13 15.30 16.02 -1.18
C SER A 13 14.90 14.55 -1.12
N ARG A 14 15.71 13.64 -1.68
CA ARG A 14 15.44 12.18 -1.61
C ARG A 14 15.40 11.69 -0.17
N LYS A 15 16.38 12.09 0.66
CA LYS A 15 16.46 11.68 2.07
C LYS A 15 15.28 12.19 2.89
N ASN A 16 14.85 13.43 2.66
CA ASN A 16 13.70 14.00 3.36
C ASN A 16 12.40 13.32 2.93
N ALA A 17 12.23 13.04 1.63
CA ALA A 17 11.08 12.31 1.11
C ALA A 17 11.01 10.89 1.69
N GLN A 18 12.13 10.16 1.73
CA GLN A 18 12.18 8.81 2.32
C GLN A 18 11.78 8.81 3.79
N LYS A 19 12.32 9.74 4.59
CA LYS A 19 11.96 9.86 6.01
C LYS A 19 10.49 10.19 6.21
N GLN A 20 9.92 11.01 5.33
CA GLN A 20 8.51 11.35 5.40
C GLN A 20 7.64 10.14 5.04
N TYR A 21 8.01 9.43 3.98
CA TYR A 21 7.38 8.17 3.58
C TYR A 21 7.35 7.15 4.72
N GLU A 22 8.50 6.85 5.33
CA GLU A 22 8.60 5.91 6.46
C GLU A 22 7.73 6.33 7.66
N ARG A 23 7.62 7.64 7.94
CA ARG A 23 6.78 8.15 9.04
C ARG A 23 5.29 8.03 8.76
N ASP A 24 4.89 8.10 7.50
CA ASP A 24 3.50 8.09 7.10
C ASP A 24 3.00 6.67 6.81
N LEU A 25 3.91 5.75 6.48
CA LEU A 25 3.64 4.36 6.11
C LEU A 25 2.79 3.64 7.16
N ASP A 26 3.28 3.52 8.40
CA ASP A 26 2.58 2.80 9.47
C ASP A 26 1.16 3.33 9.70
N LYS A 27 0.98 4.66 9.64
CA LYS A 27 -0.33 5.28 9.84
C LYS A 27 -1.28 4.94 8.71
N PHE A 28 -0.78 4.96 7.48
CA PHE A 28 -1.59 4.73 6.30
C PHE A 28 -1.95 3.25 6.14
N GLU A 29 -1.03 2.34 6.46
CA GLU A 29 -1.29 0.89 6.47
C GLU A 29 -2.42 0.54 7.45
N LEU A 30 -2.38 1.09 8.67
CA LEU A 30 -3.47 0.90 9.65
C LEU A 30 -4.81 1.48 9.17
N GLN A 31 -4.78 2.63 8.50
CA GLN A 31 -5.99 3.21 7.89
C GLN A 31 -6.52 2.35 6.75
N PHE A 32 -5.64 1.83 5.89
CA PHE A 32 -5.99 0.97 4.78
C PHE A 32 -6.65 -0.34 5.27
N LEU A 33 -6.07 -0.96 6.30
CA LEU A 33 -6.66 -2.12 6.98
C LEU A 33 -8.06 -1.80 7.53
N SER A 34 -8.20 -0.68 8.25
CA SER A 34 -9.48 -0.26 8.83
C SER A 34 -10.56 -0.04 7.76
N ILE A 35 -10.20 0.61 6.64
CA ILE A 35 -11.09 0.82 5.51
C ILE A 35 -11.49 -0.52 4.89
N GLY A 36 -10.54 -1.44 4.68
CA GLY A 36 -10.79 -2.77 4.14
C GLY A 36 -11.77 -3.58 5.00
N LEU A 37 -11.53 -3.63 6.31
CA LEU A 37 -12.41 -4.32 7.26
C LEU A 37 -13.82 -3.70 7.28
N THR A 38 -13.90 -2.37 7.29
CA THR A 38 -15.19 -1.65 7.27
C THR A 38 -15.94 -1.91 5.96
N LYS A 39 -15.23 -1.87 4.83
CA LYS A 39 -15.80 -2.14 3.51
C LYS A 39 -16.35 -3.55 3.45
N ILE A 40 -15.61 -4.57 3.93
CA ILE A 40 -16.13 -5.94 4.00
C ILE A 40 -17.41 -5.95 4.84
N LYS A 41 -17.37 -5.49 6.09
CA LYS A 41 -18.52 -5.50 7.01
C LYS A 41 -19.77 -4.82 6.41
N SER A 42 -19.59 -3.69 5.72
CA SER A 42 -20.69 -2.97 5.07
C SER A 42 -21.37 -3.72 3.92
N ASN A 43 -20.74 -4.76 3.37
CA ASN A 43 -21.25 -5.56 2.25
C ASN A 43 -21.60 -7.00 2.65
N LEU A 44 -21.52 -7.35 3.95
CA LEU A 44 -21.88 -8.68 4.43
C LEU A 44 -23.39 -8.85 4.54
N THR A 45 -23.85 -10.06 4.25
CA THR A 45 -25.19 -10.50 4.64
C THR A 45 -25.26 -10.73 6.15
N LYS A 46 -26.46 -10.93 6.70
CA LYS A 46 -26.64 -11.29 8.11
C LYS A 46 -25.78 -12.51 8.51
N ALA A 47 -25.81 -13.57 7.71
CA ALA A 47 -24.99 -14.78 7.95
C ALA A 47 -23.47 -14.50 7.88
N GLY A 48 -23.05 -13.53 7.04
CA GLY A 48 -21.67 -13.07 7.02
C GLY A 48 -21.27 -12.32 8.30
N LEU A 49 -22.15 -11.44 8.80
CA LEU A 49 -21.94 -10.72 10.05
C LEU A 49 -21.89 -11.66 11.26
N GLU A 50 -22.73 -12.70 11.30
CA GLU A 50 -22.70 -13.73 12.34
C GLU A 50 -21.32 -14.41 12.40
N LYS A 51 -20.74 -14.77 11.25
CA LYS A 51 -19.37 -15.33 11.19
C LYS A 51 -18.30 -14.36 11.69
N VAL A 52 -18.41 -13.07 11.37
CA VAL A 52 -17.46 -12.06 11.87
C VAL A 52 -17.50 -12.00 13.39
N VAL A 53 -18.70 -12.01 13.99
CA VAL A 53 -18.86 -12.02 15.45
C VAL A 53 -18.27 -13.29 16.07
N GLU A 54 -18.45 -14.45 15.44
CA GLU A 54 -17.82 -15.71 15.90
C GLU A 54 -16.29 -15.65 15.88
N ILE A 55 -15.69 -15.07 14.84
CA ILE A 55 -14.24 -14.90 14.73
C ILE A 55 -13.75 -13.89 15.77
N GLU A 56 -14.44 -12.75 15.93
CA GLU A 56 -14.10 -11.74 16.94
C GLU A 56 -14.18 -12.32 18.37
N ALA A 57 -15.14 -13.20 18.64
CA ALA A 57 -15.21 -13.91 19.93
C ALA A 57 -14.01 -14.85 20.15
N GLN A 58 -13.49 -15.48 19.10
CA GLN A 58 -12.30 -16.34 19.18
C GLN A 58 -11.00 -15.54 19.43
N MET A 59 -10.98 -14.24 19.11
CA MET A 59 -9.84 -13.36 19.40
C MET A 59 -9.56 -13.20 20.90
N ALA A 60 -10.48 -13.61 21.79
CA ALA A 60 -10.19 -13.71 23.23
C ALA A 60 -9.08 -14.73 23.54
N SER A 61 -8.82 -15.68 22.65
CA SER A 61 -7.68 -16.60 22.75
C SER A 61 -6.42 -15.96 22.16
N LYS A 62 -5.37 -15.80 22.99
CA LYS A 62 -4.08 -15.23 22.56
C LYS A 62 -3.44 -15.95 21.37
N SER A 63 -3.62 -17.26 21.25
CA SER A 63 -3.05 -18.01 20.12
C SER A 63 -3.79 -17.70 18.82
N PHE A 64 -5.12 -17.64 18.88
CA PHE A 64 -5.94 -17.31 17.73
C PHE A 64 -5.75 -15.86 17.30
N GLU A 65 -5.72 -14.94 18.26
CA GLU A 65 -5.42 -13.52 18.04
C GLU A 65 -4.09 -13.35 17.30
N LYS A 66 -3.03 -13.99 17.81
CA LYS A 66 -1.70 -13.91 17.19
C LYS A 66 -1.70 -14.42 15.75
N ASP A 67 -2.25 -15.60 15.52
CA ASP A 67 -2.27 -16.22 14.19
C ASP A 67 -3.12 -15.41 13.20
N PHE A 68 -4.22 -14.83 13.68
CA PHE A 68 -5.11 -13.99 12.87
C PHE A 68 -4.44 -12.65 12.53
N CYS A 69 -3.82 -11.99 13.50
CA CYS A 69 -3.09 -10.74 13.29
C CYS A 69 -1.92 -10.93 12.33
N GLN A 70 -1.16 -12.02 12.46
CA GLN A 70 -0.05 -12.31 11.54
C GLN A 70 -0.54 -12.46 10.09
N LYS A 71 -1.64 -13.21 9.88
CA LYS A 71 -2.23 -13.35 8.53
C LYS A 71 -2.75 -12.02 7.98
N LEU A 72 -3.33 -11.19 8.84
CA LEU A 72 -3.78 -9.87 8.44
C LEU A 72 -2.62 -8.95 8.06
N GLU A 73 -1.51 -9.02 8.79
CA GLU A 73 -0.29 -8.26 8.51
C GLU A 73 0.31 -8.69 7.16
N GLU A 74 0.43 -9.99 6.90
CA GLU A 74 0.87 -10.53 5.60
C GLU A 74 -0.02 -10.04 4.43
N ILE A 75 -1.35 -10.13 4.59
CA ILE A 75 -2.30 -9.64 3.57
C ILE A 75 -2.17 -8.12 3.38
N LEU A 76 -1.98 -7.37 4.47
CA LEU A 76 -1.84 -5.92 4.45
C LEU A 76 -0.58 -5.51 3.70
N GLU A 77 0.57 -6.09 4.05
CA GLU A 77 1.86 -5.80 3.42
C GLU A 77 1.80 -6.03 1.91
N ASP A 78 1.32 -7.21 1.48
CA ASP A 78 1.21 -7.56 0.06
C ASP A 78 0.24 -6.62 -0.69
N SER A 79 -0.99 -6.49 -0.17
CA SER A 79 -2.05 -5.72 -0.84
C SER A 79 -1.75 -4.23 -0.87
N PHE A 80 -1.17 -3.69 0.21
CA PHE A 80 -0.81 -2.29 0.30
C PHE A 80 0.36 -1.96 -0.62
N SER A 81 1.40 -2.80 -0.65
CA SER A 81 2.53 -2.65 -1.56
C SER A 81 2.08 -2.58 -3.01
N ASP A 82 1.21 -3.48 -3.45
CA ASP A 82 0.66 -3.48 -4.80
C ASP A 82 -0.15 -2.21 -5.11
N ALA A 83 -1.05 -1.82 -4.20
CA ALA A 83 -1.85 -0.61 -4.37
C ALA A 83 -0.99 0.66 -4.43
N LEU A 84 0.02 0.76 -3.57
CA LEU A 84 0.96 1.87 -3.52
C LEU A 84 1.79 1.94 -4.80
N ASN A 85 2.30 0.80 -5.28
CA ASN A 85 3.06 0.72 -6.54
C ASN A 85 2.23 1.26 -7.73
N ILE A 86 0.98 0.84 -7.84
CA ILE A 86 0.06 1.33 -8.89
C ILE A 86 -0.16 2.84 -8.75
N PHE A 87 -0.40 3.32 -7.53
CA PHE A 87 -0.63 4.75 -7.27
C PHE A 87 0.58 5.60 -7.64
N VAL A 88 1.76 5.16 -7.24
CA VAL A 88 3.05 5.78 -7.57
C VAL A 88 3.24 5.87 -9.09
N ILE A 89 3.01 4.79 -9.83
CA ILE A 89 3.11 4.80 -11.31
C ILE A 89 2.17 5.83 -11.92
N LYS A 90 0.92 5.89 -11.43
CA LYS A 90 -0.07 6.88 -11.90
C LYS A 90 0.39 8.30 -11.62
N ILE A 91 0.93 8.58 -10.43
CA ILE A 91 1.52 9.88 -10.08
C ILE A 91 2.72 10.21 -10.99
N SER A 92 3.65 9.27 -11.20
CA SER A 92 4.81 9.50 -12.07
C SER A 92 4.39 9.87 -13.49
N ARG A 93 3.34 9.24 -14.02
CA ARG A 93 2.75 9.59 -15.33
C ARG A 93 2.17 11.00 -15.34
N LEU A 94 1.51 11.43 -14.25
CA LEU A 94 1.00 12.81 -14.13
C LEU A 94 2.13 13.86 -14.15
N TYR A 95 3.28 13.55 -13.55
CA TYR A 95 4.48 14.39 -13.62
C TYR A 95 5.23 14.29 -14.98
N GLY A 96 4.79 13.41 -15.89
CA GLY A 96 5.46 13.18 -17.18
C GLY A 96 6.82 12.46 -17.06
N LEU A 97 7.08 11.80 -15.92
CA LEU A 97 8.36 11.13 -15.65
C LEU A 97 8.45 9.82 -16.43
N LYS A 98 9.60 9.59 -17.06
CA LYS A 98 9.89 8.38 -17.82
C LYS A 98 10.66 7.39 -16.98
N ARG A 99 10.24 6.11 -17.07
CA ARG A 99 11.01 4.98 -16.55
C ARG A 99 12.42 4.97 -17.16
N ASN A 100 13.41 4.58 -16.36
CA ASN A 100 14.81 4.41 -16.77
C ASN A 100 15.49 5.71 -17.27
N LYS A 101 14.85 6.86 -17.05
CA LYS A 101 15.40 8.20 -17.36
C LYS A 101 15.25 9.13 -16.18
N ASP A 102 14.04 9.21 -15.64
CA ASP A 102 13.69 10.14 -14.56
C ASP A 102 13.42 9.42 -13.22
N LEU A 103 13.21 8.10 -13.27
CA LEU A 103 13.03 7.22 -12.11
C LEU A 103 14.24 6.28 -11.98
N ILE A 104 14.65 6.01 -10.74
CA ILE A 104 15.72 5.05 -10.42
C ILE A 104 15.22 3.63 -10.76
N ASP A 105 16.00 2.82 -11.47
CA ASP A 105 15.56 1.49 -11.95
C ASP A 105 15.07 0.55 -10.82
N SER A 106 15.61 0.67 -9.61
CA SER A 106 15.17 -0.10 -8.43
C SER A 106 13.78 0.28 -7.91
N PHE A 107 13.16 1.32 -8.46
CA PHE A 107 11.85 1.83 -8.07
C PHE A 107 10.68 1.07 -8.70
N ILE A 108 10.93 0.28 -9.75
CA ILE A 108 9.86 -0.26 -10.59
C ILE A 108 9.82 -1.78 -10.43
N ASN A 109 8.82 -2.23 -9.70
CA ASN A 109 8.47 -3.65 -9.58
C ASN A 109 8.22 -4.23 -11.00
N PRO A 110 8.79 -5.40 -11.38
CA PRO A 110 8.62 -6.01 -12.71
C PRO A 110 7.17 -6.22 -13.17
N PHE A 111 6.18 -6.20 -12.27
CA PHE A 111 4.77 -6.28 -12.62
C PHE A 111 4.21 -5.02 -13.28
N ALA A 112 4.97 -3.93 -13.33
CA ALA A 112 4.50 -2.64 -13.79
C ALA A 112 4.22 -2.56 -15.31
N ASP A 113 4.48 -3.65 -16.05
CA ASP A 113 4.13 -3.88 -17.45
C ASP A 113 3.16 -5.08 -17.63
N ASP A 114 2.52 -5.58 -16.57
CA ASP A 114 1.50 -6.62 -16.71
C ASP A 114 0.22 -6.01 -17.30
N PRO A 115 -0.16 -6.31 -18.57
CA PRO A 115 -1.42 -5.85 -19.15
C PRO A 115 -2.65 -6.39 -18.41
N LYS A 116 -2.47 -7.36 -17.51
CA LYS A 116 -3.53 -7.85 -16.65
C LYS A 116 -3.85 -6.91 -15.50
N LEU A 117 -2.93 -6.05 -15.04
CA LEU A 117 -3.23 -5.06 -13.99
C LEU A 117 -4.26 -3.98 -14.40
N ASP A 118 -4.74 -4.00 -15.66
CA ASP A 118 -6.02 -3.44 -16.09
C ASP A 118 -7.23 -4.26 -15.57
N PHE A 119 -7.16 -4.79 -14.33
CA PHE A 119 -8.25 -5.57 -13.74
C PHE A 119 -9.35 -4.67 -13.19
N PHE A 120 -10.15 -4.06 -14.08
CA PHE A 120 -11.59 -3.79 -13.86
C PHE A 120 -12.28 -3.59 -15.23
N VAL A 121 -12.83 -4.68 -15.78
CA VAL A 121 -14.14 -4.69 -16.44
C VAL A 121 -15.09 -5.44 -15.51
#